data_AF-A0A1W1DQ36-F1
#
_entry.id   AF-A0A1W1DQ36-F1
#
_cell.length_a   1.000
_cell.length_b   1.000
_cell.length_c   1.000
_cell.angle_alpha   90.00
_cell.angle_beta   90.00
_cell.angle_gamma   90.00
#
_symmetry.space_group_name_H-M   'P 1'
#
loop_
_entity.id
_entity.type
_entity.pdbx_description
1 polymer ?
#
loop_
_entity_poly.entity_id
_entity_poly.type
_entity_poly.pdbx_seq_one_letter_code
_entity_poly.pdbx_strand_id
1 'polypeptide(L)'
;MSFNGGWYPSGKTSIRASAKGQQLSEFLEQLNIKEKVKGGEFNFDIRLFCDCAPWNINLNDITGVVGMNVKEGVFTDKDPNIGRILSLLNIKSIAKRLKLNVSDITEKGFAYDDIQANLTIGQSLAKIEHFILNATSGVIELTGQSNIVGEEYDMKAKVIPAVGDAVPAATALAGGGLIGLGVWLADEALFEGKLIDSIMGEILEFEYKITGPWDDPIIE
;
A
#
# COMPACT_ATOMS: atom_id res chain seq x y z
N MET A 1 22.77 5.10 -2.38
CA MET A 1 21.98 6.26 -2.86
C MET A 1 22.85 7.06 -3.83
N SER A 2 22.27 7.57 -4.91
CA SER A 2 22.90 8.57 -5.78
C SER A 2 22.01 9.81 -5.83
N PHE A 3 22.63 10.97 -5.69
CA PHE A 3 21.96 12.26 -5.78
C PHE A 3 22.75 13.12 -6.76
N ASN A 4 22.07 13.61 -7.79
CA ASN A 4 22.63 14.51 -8.78
C ASN A 4 21.63 15.63 -9.04
N GLY A 5 22.10 16.85 -9.31
CA GLY A 5 21.23 17.98 -9.60
C GLY A 5 21.98 19.03 -10.41
N GLY A 6 21.22 19.88 -11.07
CA GLY A 6 21.74 20.98 -11.87
C GLY A 6 20.98 22.27 -11.57
N TRP A 7 21.72 23.36 -11.50
CA TRP A 7 21.13 24.70 -11.52
C TRP A 7 21.56 25.40 -12.80
N TYR A 8 20.58 25.97 -13.52
CA TYR A 8 20.80 26.59 -14.81
C TYR A 8 20.75 28.12 -14.69
N PRO A 9 21.51 28.87 -15.52
CA PRO A 9 21.50 30.33 -15.51
C PRO A 9 20.12 30.97 -15.69
N SER A 10 19.14 30.23 -16.21
CA SER A 10 17.73 30.63 -16.31
C SER A 10 16.99 30.64 -14.97
N GLY A 11 17.65 30.33 -13.85
CA GLY A 11 17.03 30.26 -12.53
C GLY A 11 16.29 28.95 -12.26
N LYS A 12 16.45 27.94 -13.12
CA LYS A 12 15.80 26.63 -12.98
C LYS A 12 16.69 25.66 -12.22
N THR A 13 16.10 24.87 -11.32
CA THR A 13 16.79 23.79 -10.60
C THR A 13 16.18 22.44 -10.99
N SER A 14 17.05 21.47 -11.27
CA SER A 14 16.68 20.07 -11.45
C SER A 14 17.34 19.21 -10.37
N ILE A 15 16.58 18.31 -9.79
CA ILE A 15 17.04 17.36 -8.78
C ILE A 15 16.70 15.96 -9.25
N ARG A 16 17.69 15.08 -9.20
CA ARG A 16 17.53 13.66 -9.45
C ARG A 16 18.11 12.88 -8.29
N ALA A 17 17.25 12.19 -7.56
CA ALA A 17 17.66 11.28 -6.51
C ALA A 17 17.25 9.87 -6.91
N SER A 18 18.14 8.91 -6.71
CA SER A 18 17.79 7.51 -6.80
C SER A 18 18.44 6.70 -5.69
N ALA A 19 17.71 5.72 -5.20
CA ALA A 19 18.18 4.87 -4.13
C ALA A 19 17.72 3.44 -4.39
N LYS A 20 18.61 2.48 -4.18
CA LYS A 20 18.30 1.07 -4.22
C LYS A 20 18.98 0.37 -3.06
N GLY A 21 18.36 -0.67 -2.55
CA GLY A 21 18.88 -1.44 -1.42
C GLY A 21 18.02 -2.65 -1.13
N GLN A 22 18.47 -3.49 -0.21
CA GLN A 22 17.81 -4.74 0.16
C GLN A 22 16.94 -4.60 1.42
N GLN A 23 17.10 -3.51 2.16
CA GLN A 23 16.40 -3.27 3.43
C GLN A 23 15.87 -1.84 3.46
N LEU A 24 14.60 -1.67 3.10
CA LEU A 24 13.90 -0.38 3.10
C LEU A 24 13.83 0.20 4.51
N SER A 25 13.55 -0.65 5.50
CA SER A 25 13.52 -0.26 6.92
C SER A 25 14.79 0.49 7.37
N GLU A 26 15.98 -0.10 7.19
CA GLU A 26 17.26 0.53 7.53
C GLU A 26 17.50 1.83 6.74
N PHE A 27 17.08 1.86 5.48
CA PHE A 27 17.21 3.04 4.63
C PHE A 27 16.36 4.22 5.14
N LEU A 28 15.11 3.96 5.53
CA LEU A 28 14.21 4.97 6.09
C LEU A 28 14.69 5.46 7.45
N GLU A 29 15.24 4.57 8.29
CA GLU A 29 15.88 4.94 9.56
C GLU A 29 17.06 5.90 9.35
N GLN A 30 17.89 5.67 8.33
CA GLN A 30 19.00 6.57 7.98
C GLN A 30 18.53 7.96 7.52
N LEU A 31 17.32 8.05 6.96
CA LEU A 31 16.67 9.31 6.60
C LEU A 31 15.88 9.94 7.75
N ASN A 32 15.96 9.34 8.95
CA ASN A 32 15.20 9.74 10.13
C ASN A 32 13.68 9.71 9.90
N ILE A 33 13.22 8.86 8.97
CA ILE A 33 11.81 8.62 8.68
C ILE A 33 11.39 7.41 9.52
N LYS A 34 10.48 7.63 10.47
CA LYS A 34 10.00 6.60 11.40
C LYS A 34 8.87 5.80 10.79
N GLU A 35 9.17 5.04 9.74
CA GLU A 35 8.19 4.13 9.16
C GLU A 35 8.18 2.78 9.85
N LYS A 36 7.00 2.19 9.88
CA LYS A 36 6.74 0.92 10.57
C LYS A 36 6.86 -0.26 9.60
N VAL A 37 7.90 -0.26 8.76
CA VAL A 37 8.17 -1.31 7.77
C VAL A 37 9.36 -2.17 8.22
N LYS A 38 9.35 -3.45 7.86
CA LYS A 38 10.50 -4.36 7.97
C LYS A 38 10.86 -4.96 6.61
N GLY A 39 12.15 -5.20 6.39
CA GLY A 39 12.65 -5.75 5.12
C GLY A 39 12.46 -4.78 3.96
N GLY A 40 12.14 -5.30 2.77
CA GLY A 40 11.87 -4.53 1.57
C GLY A 40 13.11 -4.29 0.71
N GLU A 41 13.35 -5.11 -0.33
CA GLU A 41 14.22 -4.67 -1.42
C GLU A 41 13.52 -3.49 -2.10
N PHE A 42 14.24 -2.39 -2.33
CA PHE A 42 13.63 -1.17 -2.86
C PHE A 42 14.44 -0.56 -3.99
N ASN A 43 13.73 0.16 -4.84
CA ASN A 43 14.27 1.04 -5.87
C ASN A 43 13.39 2.28 -6.00
N PHE A 44 13.98 3.45 -5.75
CA PHE A 44 13.37 4.76 -5.86
C PHE A 44 14.07 5.57 -6.97
N ASP A 45 13.28 6.22 -7.82
CA ASP A 45 13.72 7.27 -8.75
C ASP A 45 12.86 8.51 -8.54
N ILE A 46 13.49 9.63 -8.22
CA ILE A 46 12.83 10.90 -7.96
C ILE A 46 13.45 11.92 -8.91
N ARG A 47 12.61 12.61 -9.66
CA ARG A 47 13.00 13.71 -10.55
C ARG A 47 12.12 14.92 -10.26
N LEU A 48 12.73 15.95 -9.67
CA LEU A 48 12.06 17.18 -9.29
C LEU A 48 12.63 18.37 -10.07
N PHE A 49 11.79 19.35 -10.30
CA PHE A 49 12.07 20.57 -11.03
C PHE A 49 11.39 21.74 -10.31
N CYS A 50 12.09 22.87 -10.19
CA CYS A 50 11.48 24.14 -9.81
C CYS A 50 12.07 25.27 -10.64
N ASP A 51 11.28 26.33 -10.82
CA ASP A 51 11.75 27.62 -11.36
C ASP A 51 12.30 28.48 -10.21
N CYS A 52 13.25 27.92 -9.46
CA CYS A 52 13.80 28.49 -8.26
C CYS A 52 15.30 28.19 -8.15
N ALA A 53 16.05 29.04 -7.41
CA ALA A 53 17.42 28.72 -7.03
C ALA A 53 17.44 27.56 -6.01
N PRO A 54 18.50 26.73 -5.94
CA PRO A 54 18.54 25.56 -5.07
C PRO A 54 18.36 25.86 -3.58
N TRP A 55 18.77 27.06 -3.13
CA TRP A 55 18.58 27.52 -1.75
C TRP A 55 17.21 28.14 -1.47
N ASN A 56 16.37 28.30 -2.49
CA ASN A 56 15.01 28.85 -2.42
C ASN A 56 13.93 27.80 -2.75
N ILE A 57 14.26 26.51 -2.66
CA ILE A 57 13.30 25.44 -2.94
C ILE A 57 12.14 25.51 -1.94
N ASN A 58 10.92 25.54 -2.49
CA ASN A 58 9.67 25.49 -1.75
C ASN A 58 8.80 24.37 -2.33
N LEU A 59 8.21 23.54 -1.46
CA LEU A 59 7.32 22.44 -1.85
C LEU A 59 6.16 22.89 -2.74
N ASN A 60 5.69 24.14 -2.61
CA ASN A 60 4.62 24.68 -3.44
C ASN A 60 4.99 24.79 -4.94
N ASP A 61 6.27 25.03 -5.23
CA ASP A 61 6.77 25.35 -6.57
C ASP A 61 7.50 24.17 -7.22
N ILE A 62 7.50 23.01 -6.56
CA ILE A 62 8.12 21.80 -7.08
C ILE A 62 7.14 21.09 -8.02
N THR A 63 7.69 20.65 -9.14
CA THR A 63 7.04 19.73 -10.06
C THR A 63 7.94 18.52 -10.27
N GLY A 64 7.39 17.37 -10.64
CA GLY A 64 8.22 16.22 -10.88
C GLY A 64 7.49 14.91 -10.98
N VAL A 65 8.29 13.85 -11.01
CA VAL A 65 7.83 12.47 -11.01
C VAL A 65 8.59 11.66 -9.97
N VAL A 66 7.89 10.74 -9.33
CA VAL A 66 8.43 9.81 -8.35
C VAL A 66 8.02 8.40 -8.78
N GLY A 67 9.01 7.53 -8.91
CA GLY A 67 8.83 6.10 -9.15
C GLY A 67 9.38 5.31 -7.96
N MET A 68 8.60 4.35 -7.50
CA MET A 68 8.93 3.49 -6.38
C MET A 68 8.57 2.06 -6.71
N ASN A 69 9.51 1.15 -6.44
CA ASN A 69 9.25 -0.29 -6.39
C ASN A 69 9.82 -0.83 -5.09
N VAL A 70 9.03 -1.59 -4.35
CA VAL A 70 9.46 -2.29 -3.13
C VAL A 70 9.03 -3.74 -3.25
N LYS A 71 9.91 -4.68 -2.93
CA LYS A 71 9.63 -6.12 -2.96
C LYS A 71 9.85 -6.73 -1.59
N GLU A 72 9.00 -7.68 -1.24
CA GLU A 72 9.12 -8.55 -0.06
C GLU A 72 9.34 -7.76 1.25
N GLY A 73 8.26 -7.27 1.83
CA GLY A 73 8.32 -6.53 3.09
C GLY A 73 7.12 -6.76 3.99
N VAL A 74 7.16 -6.14 5.17
CA VAL A 74 6.08 -6.23 6.16
C VAL A 74 5.77 -4.85 6.72
N PHE A 75 4.54 -4.38 6.53
CA PHE A 75 3.97 -3.27 7.30
C PHE A 75 3.64 -3.76 8.70
N THR A 76 4.23 -3.19 9.73
CA THR A 76 4.02 -3.66 11.10
C THR A 76 2.76 -3.04 11.71
N ASP A 77 2.00 -3.83 12.49
CA ASP A 77 0.72 -3.46 13.13
C ASP A 77 0.81 -2.29 14.12
N LYS A 78 1.99 -1.71 14.26
CA LYS A 78 2.18 -0.49 15.04
C LYS A 78 1.61 0.72 14.31
N ASP A 79 1.29 0.62 13.02
CA ASP A 79 0.74 1.73 12.23
C ASP A 79 -0.80 1.75 12.34
N PRO A 80 -1.38 2.70 13.09
CA PRO A 80 -2.82 2.75 13.30
C PRO A 80 -3.60 3.05 12.01
N ASN A 81 -2.98 3.72 11.03
CA ASN A 81 -3.64 4.18 9.80
C ASN A 81 -3.74 3.03 8.79
N ILE A 82 -2.64 2.32 8.60
CA ILE A 82 -2.61 1.11 7.75
C ILE A 82 -3.38 -0.03 8.46
N GLY A 83 -3.25 -0.15 9.78
CA GLY A 83 -3.92 -1.20 10.58
C GLY A 83 -5.44 -1.24 10.43
N ARG A 84 -6.12 -0.12 10.16
CA ARG A 84 -7.57 -0.09 9.90
C ARG A 84 -7.93 -0.71 8.55
N ILE A 85 -7.23 -0.36 7.48
CA ILE A 85 -7.43 -0.94 6.13
C ILE A 85 -7.10 -2.43 6.16
N LEU A 86 -6.05 -2.80 6.89
CA LEU A 86 -5.58 -4.19 7.02
C LEU A 86 -6.44 -5.05 7.95
N SER A 87 -7.17 -4.45 8.91
CA SER A 87 -8.00 -5.20 9.85
C SER A 87 -9.14 -5.99 9.20
N LEU A 88 -9.50 -5.64 7.96
CA LEU A 88 -10.53 -6.31 7.16
C LEU A 88 -9.94 -7.39 6.24
N LEU A 89 -8.63 -7.36 5.98
CA LEU A 89 -7.91 -8.43 5.29
C LEU A 89 -7.54 -9.49 6.34
N ASN A 90 -8.28 -10.59 6.37
CA ASN A 90 -8.22 -11.59 7.43
C ASN A 90 -6.83 -12.30 7.50
N ILE A 91 -5.88 -11.74 8.26
CA ILE A 91 -4.52 -12.28 8.52
C ILE A 91 -4.52 -13.72 9.11
N LYS A 92 -5.68 -14.27 9.49
CA LYS A 92 -5.79 -15.62 10.05
C LYS A 92 -5.65 -16.75 9.02
N SER A 93 -5.73 -16.48 7.71
CA SER A 93 -5.69 -17.53 6.67
C SER A 93 -4.27 -18.05 6.38
N ILE A 94 -3.26 -17.18 6.43
CA ILE A 94 -1.85 -17.49 6.09
C ILE A 94 -1.19 -18.41 7.14
N ALA A 95 -1.44 -18.16 8.43
CA ALA A 95 -0.80 -18.89 9.51
C ALA A 95 -1.17 -20.38 9.55
N LYS A 96 -2.35 -20.74 9.00
CA LYS A 96 -2.85 -22.11 8.97
C LYS A 96 -2.27 -22.95 7.83
N ARG A 97 -1.86 -22.33 6.70
CA ARG A 97 -1.36 -23.04 5.51
C ARG A 97 0.14 -23.33 5.55
N LEU A 98 0.93 -22.50 6.24
CA LEU A 98 2.38 -22.69 6.32
C LEU A 98 2.83 -23.67 7.42
N LYS A 99 1.91 -24.20 8.26
CA LYS A 99 2.24 -25.02 9.44
C LYS A 99 3.32 -24.41 10.34
N LEU A 100 3.45 -23.08 10.31
CA LEU A 100 4.33 -22.31 11.18
C LEU A 100 3.57 -22.03 12.47
N ASN A 101 4.28 -21.95 13.60
CA ASN A 101 3.66 -21.57 14.87
C ASN A 101 3.02 -20.18 14.71
N VAL A 102 1.68 -20.17 14.66
CA VAL A 102 0.81 -19.00 14.42
C VAL A 102 1.14 -17.83 15.35
N SER A 103 1.67 -18.12 16.54
CA SER A 103 2.09 -17.14 17.54
C SER A 103 3.21 -16.19 17.08
N ASP A 104 4.06 -16.56 16.10
CA ASP A 104 5.20 -15.72 15.72
C ASP A 104 4.89 -14.71 14.59
N ILE A 105 3.76 -14.90 13.88
CA ILE A 105 3.45 -14.14 12.65
C ILE A 105 2.17 -13.29 12.82
N THR A 106 1.16 -13.77 13.55
CA THR A 106 -0.07 -12.98 13.78
C THR A 106 0.13 -11.83 14.78
N GLU A 107 1.34 -11.63 15.29
CA GLU A 107 1.64 -10.61 16.29
C GLU A 107 2.39 -9.37 15.76
N LYS A 108 2.72 -9.25 14.45
CA LYS A 108 3.67 -8.19 14.02
C LYS A 108 3.44 -7.47 12.69
N GLY A 109 2.40 -7.72 11.88
CA GLY A 109 2.18 -6.94 10.64
C GLY A 109 1.47 -7.62 9.46
N PHE A 110 1.29 -6.85 8.38
CA PHE A 110 0.84 -7.25 7.05
C PHE A 110 2.01 -7.38 6.07
N ALA A 111 2.22 -8.59 5.55
CA ALA A 111 3.25 -8.88 4.57
C ALA A 111 2.78 -8.59 3.14
N TYR A 112 3.68 -8.07 2.31
CA TYR A 112 3.45 -7.82 0.90
C TYR A 112 4.60 -8.36 0.05
N ASP A 113 4.27 -8.78 -1.16
CA ASP A 113 5.20 -9.33 -2.14
C ASP A 113 5.84 -8.22 -2.98
N ASP A 114 5.04 -7.23 -3.37
CA ASP A 114 5.44 -6.13 -4.25
C ASP A 114 4.57 -4.88 -4.01
N ILE A 115 5.19 -3.71 -4.06
CA ILE A 115 4.55 -2.40 -4.14
C ILE A 115 5.15 -1.66 -5.32
N GLN A 116 4.32 -1.20 -6.25
CA GLN A 116 4.71 -0.33 -7.35
C GLN A 116 3.92 0.96 -7.26
N ALA A 117 4.62 2.10 -7.31
CA ALA A 117 3.99 3.41 -7.26
C ALA A 117 4.66 4.37 -8.24
N ASN A 118 3.84 5.09 -9.01
CA ASN A 118 4.24 6.21 -9.84
C ASN A 118 3.39 7.43 -9.49
N LEU A 119 4.05 8.52 -9.11
CA LEU A 119 3.42 9.77 -8.70
C LEU A 119 3.88 10.92 -9.58
N THR A 120 2.98 11.85 -9.86
CA THR A 120 3.32 13.17 -10.40
C THR A 120 3.19 14.20 -9.28
N ILE A 121 4.18 15.07 -9.14
CA ILE A 121 4.15 16.19 -8.20
C ILE A 121 3.93 17.49 -8.96
N GLY A 122 3.06 18.34 -8.46
CA GLY A 122 2.90 19.72 -8.94
C GLY A 122 1.82 20.46 -8.18
N GLN A 123 1.97 21.79 -8.05
CA GLN A 123 1.00 22.66 -7.37
C GLN A 123 0.67 22.17 -5.95
N SER A 124 1.71 21.79 -5.18
CA SER A 124 1.59 21.20 -3.84
C SER A 124 0.87 19.85 -3.77
N LEU A 125 0.50 19.23 -4.91
CA LEU A 125 -0.18 17.94 -4.95
C LEU A 125 0.77 16.83 -5.41
N ALA A 126 0.73 15.69 -4.73
CA ALA A 126 1.22 14.40 -5.20
C ALA A 126 0.03 13.60 -5.73
N LYS A 127 -0.04 13.40 -7.04
CA LYS A 127 -1.08 12.61 -7.69
C LYS A 127 -0.59 11.21 -7.98
N ILE A 128 -1.39 10.21 -7.61
CA ILE A 128 -1.12 8.80 -7.90
C ILE A 128 -1.53 8.52 -9.34
N GLU A 129 -0.56 8.25 -10.22
CA GLU A 129 -0.83 7.80 -11.59
C GLU A 129 -0.94 6.27 -11.66
N HIS A 130 -0.20 5.57 -10.80
CA HIS A 130 -0.28 4.13 -10.64
C HIS A 130 0.14 3.77 -9.22
N PHE A 131 -0.66 2.96 -8.53
CA PHE A 131 -0.27 2.32 -7.30
C PHE A 131 -0.90 0.94 -7.23
N ILE A 132 -0.08 -0.08 -7.04
CA ILE A 132 -0.53 -1.44 -6.76
C ILE A 132 0.34 -2.03 -5.66
N LEU A 133 -0.30 -2.70 -4.72
CA LEU A 133 0.33 -3.55 -3.72
C LEU A 133 -0.19 -4.96 -3.92
N ASN A 134 0.73 -5.89 -4.12
CA ASN A 134 0.44 -7.31 -4.20
C ASN A 134 0.84 -7.98 -2.89
N ALA A 135 -0.09 -8.77 -2.34
CA ALA A 135 0.15 -9.60 -1.19
C ALA A 135 -0.52 -10.96 -1.39
N THR A 136 -0.06 -11.98 -0.66
CA THR A 136 -0.70 -13.30 -0.66
C THR A 136 -2.19 -13.23 -0.29
N SER A 137 -2.59 -12.27 0.56
CA SER A 137 -3.98 -12.07 0.98
C SER A 137 -4.84 -11.31 -0.03
N GLY A 138 -4.26 -10.72 -1.07
CA GLY A 138 -4.98 -9.92 -2.06
C GLY A 138 -4.18 -8.78 -2.67
N VAL A 139 -4.87 -7.96 -3.46
CA VAL A 139 -4.32 -6.80 -4.15
C VAL A 139 -4.97 -5.52 -3.60
N ILE A 140 -4.16 -4.47 -3.44
CA ILE A 140 -4.64 -3.13 -3.11
C ILE A 140 -4.21 -2.17 -4.22
N GLU A 141 -5.17 -1.46 -4.80
CA GLU A 141 -4.91 -0.38 -5.75
C GLU A 141 -5.28 0.96 -5.10
N LEU A 142 -4.44 1.98 -5.28
CA LEU A 142 -4.73 3.33 -4.81
C LEU A 142 -4.85 4.29 -6.00
N THR A 143 -5.79 5.22 -5.91
CA THR A 143 -5.94 6.32 -6.86
C THR A 143 -6.25 7.62 -6.11
N GLY A 144 -6.01 8.77 -6.75
CA GLY A 144 -6.30 10.08 -6.17
C GLY A 144 -5.04 10.91 -5.96
N GLN A 145 -5.07 11.77 -4.95
CA GLN A 145 -4.02 12.74 -4.71
C GLN A 145 -3.83 13.03 -3.22
N SER A 146 -2.70 13.67 -2.92
CA SER A 146 -2.34 14.11 -1.59
C SER A 146 -1.76 15.52 -1.64
N ASN A 147 -2.23 16.42 -0.79
CA ASN A 147 -1.62 17.73 -0.61
C ASN A 147 -0.36 17.57 0.25
N ILE A 148 0.79 17.81 -0.34
CA ILE A 148 2.11 17.63 0.30
C ILE A 148 2.40 18.75 1.30
N VAL A 149 1.82 19.94 1.10
CA VAL A 149 2.04 21.10 1.98
C VAL A 149 1.01 21.16 3.10
N GLY A 150 -0.24 20.81 2.78
CA GLY A 150 -1.33 20.70 3.75
C GLY A 150 -1.36 19.37 4.49
N GLU A 151 -0.59 18.37 4.03
CA GLU A 151 -0.55 17.00 4.57
C GLU A 151 -1.94 16.36 4.64
N GLU A 152 -2.70 16.44 3.54
CA GLU A 152 -4.08 15.92 3.45
C GLU A 152 -4.23 14.93 2.30
N TYR A 153 -4.89 13.80 2.57
CA TYR A 153 -5.28 12.81 1.58
C TYR A 153 -6.63 13.15 0.94
N ASP A 154 -6.74 12.82 -0.34
CA ASP A 154 -8.00 12.63 -1.06
C ASP A 154 -7.81 11.48 -2.06
N MET A 155 -7.99 10.26 -1.55
CA MET A 155 -7.65 9.03 -2.24
C MET A 155 -8.80 8.03 -2.20
N LYS A 156 -8.74 7.05 -3.10
CA LYS A 156 -9.57 5.85 -3.06
C LYS A 156 -8.68 4.63 -3.02
N ALA A 157 -9.05 3.66 -2.19
CA ALA A 157 -8.43 2.36 -2.13
C ALA A 157 -9.40 1.30 -2.64
N LYS A 158 -8.95 0.49 -3.59
CA LYS A 158 -9.67 -0.70 -4.04
C LYS A 158 -8.95 -1.92 -3.52
N VAL A 159 -9.66 -2.74 -2.75
CA VAL A 159 -9.12 -3.92 -2.07
C VAL A 159 -9.77 -5.16 -2.65
N ILE A 160 -8.94 -6.02 -3.23
CA ILE A 160 -9.34 -7.24 -3.93
C ILE A 160 -8.76 -8.43 -3.15
N PRO A 161 -9.52 -9.06 -2.24
CA PRO A 161 -9.06 -10.24 -1.53
C PRO A 161 -8.76 -11.40 -2.49
N ALA A 162 -7.83 -12.26 -2.09
CA ALA A 162 -7.63 -13.54 -2.77
C ALA A 162 -8.92 -14.39 -2.68
N VAL A 163 -9.26 -15.12 -3.74
CA VAL A 163 -10.53 -15.88 -3.87
C VAL A 163 -10.82 -16.78 -2.66
N GLY A 164 -9.79 -17.43 -2.10
CA GLY A 164 -9.93 -18.27 -0.91
C GLY A 164 -10.33 -17.53 0.38
N ASP A 165 -10.08 -16.21 0.46
CA ASP A 165 -10.41 -15.36 1.61
C ASP A 165 -11.69 -14.52 1.40
N ALA A 166 -12.10 -14.35 0.14
CA ALA A 166 -13.27 -13.57 -0.24
C ALA A 166 -14.60 -14.28 0.09
N VAL A 167 -14.64 -15.60 -0.03
CA VAL A 167 -15.85 -16.40 0.16
C VAL A 167 -16.38 -16.41 1.60
N PRO A 168 -15.55 -16.61 2.65
CA PRO A 168 -16.01 -16.45 4.04
C PRO A 168 -16.51 -15.03 4.35
N ALA A 169 -15.89 -14.00 3.77
CA ALA A 169 -16.29 -12.62 3.98
C ALA A 169 -17.67 -12.31 3.36
N ALA A 170 -17.90 -12.71 2.11
CA ALA A 170 -19.18 -12.53 1.44
C ALA A 170 -20.33 -13.29 2.12
N THR A 171 -20.09 -14.53 2.57
CA THR A 171 -21.10 -15.32 3.29
C THR A 171 -21.46 -14.73 4.65
N ALA A 172 -20.49 -14.11 5.34
CA ALA A 172 -20.75 -13.36 6.57
C ALA A 172 -21.52 -12.05 6.32
N LEU A 173 -21.15 -11.29 5.28
CA LEU A 173 -21.76 -10.00 4.94
C LEU A 173 -23.17 -10.11 4.34
N ALA A 174 -23.45 -11.16 3.56
CA ALA A 174 -24.76 -11.43 2.95
C ALA A 174 -25.83 -11.92 3.95
N GLY A 175 -25.55 -11.88 5.26
CA GLY A 175 -26.49 -12.28 6.32
C GLY A 175 -26.53 -13.79 6.61
N GLY A 176 -25.59 -14.58 6.06
CA GLY A 176 -25.54 -16.03 6.25
C GLY A 176 -25.01 -16.49 7.62
N GLY A 177 -24.31 -15.63 8.36
CA GLY A 177 -23.78 -15.92 9.70
C GLY A 177 -23.00 -17.25 9.77
N LEU A 178 -23.18 -18.02 10.85
CA LEU A 178 -22.54 -19.33 11.04
C LEU A 178 -22.97 -20.39 9.99
N ILE A 179 -24.16 -20.22 9.39
CA ILE A 179 -24.70 -21.15 8.39
C ILE A 179 -23.91 -21.00 7.08
N GLY A 180 -23.65 -19.76 6.65
CA GLY A 180 -22.82 -19.47 5.48
C GLY A 180 -21.39 -19.99 5.62
N LEU A 181 -20.80 -19.85 6.82
CA LEU A 181 -19.49 -20.42 7.15
C LEU A 181 -19.49 -21.96 7.10
N GLY A 182 -20.55 -22.62 7.55
CA GLY A 182 -20.68 -24.08 7.49
C GLY A 182 -20.73 -24.61 6.05
N VAL A 183 -21.44 -23.92 5.17
CA VAL A 183 -21.50 -24.26 3.73
C VAL A 183 -20.14 -24.08 3.06
N TRP A 184 -19.43 -22.98 3.34
CA TRP A 184 -18.06 -22.78 2.81
C TRP A 184 -17.09 -23.84 3.30
N LEU A 185 -17.09 -24.15 4.61
CA LEU A 185 -16.22 -25.20 5.15
C LEU A 185 -16.49 -26.57 4.54
N ALA A 186 -17.77 -26.88 4.26
CA ALA A 186 -18.14 -28.11 3.57
C ALA A 186 -17.68 -28.10 2.11
N ASP A 187 -17.80 -26.98 1.41
CA ASP A 187 -17.33 -26.84 0.03
C ASP A 187 -15.81 -26.94 -0.10
N GLU A 188 -15.06 -26.23 0.74
CA GLU A 188 -13.59 -26.30 0.81
C GLU A 188 -13.13 -27.73 1.11
N ALA A 189 -13.80 -28.43 2.03
CA ALA A 189 -13.40 -29.78 2.45
C ALA A 189 -13.78 -30.90 1.47
N LEU A 190 -14.92 -30.77 0.77
CA LEU A 190 -15.46 -31.85 -0.06
C LEU A 190 -15.26 -31.63 -1.56
N PHE A 191 -15.16 -30.37 -1.98
CA PHE A 191 -15.12 -29.99 -3.40
C PHE A 191 -13.98 -29.03 -3.72
N GLU A 192 -13.04 -28.83 -2.79
CA GLU A 192 -11.86 -27.95 -2.95
C GLU A 192 -12.27 -26.50 -3.32
N GLY A 193 -13.41 -26.01 -2.82
CA GLY A 193 -13.90 -24.65 -3.08
C GLY A 193 -14.52 -24.45 -4.47
N LYS A 194 -14.60 -25.51 -5.30
CA LYS A 194 -15.08 -25.42 -6.68
C LYS A 194 -16.54 -25.05 -6.82
N LEU A 195 -17.40 -25.39 -5.85
CA LEU A 195 -18.81 -25.03 -5.96
C LEU A 195 -18.95 -23.53 -5.78
N ILE A 196 -18.32 -22.93 -4.77
CA ILE A 196 -18.47 -21.49 -4.56
C ILE A 196 -17.74 -20.67 -5.64
N ASP A 197 -16.58 -21.12 -6.11
CA ASP A 197 -15.88 -20.50 -7.24
C ASP A 197 -16.76 -20.45 -8.51
N SER A 198 -17.61 -21.46 -8.73
CA SER A 198 -18.49 -21.52 -9.90
C SER A 198 -19.71 -20.58 -9.82
N ILE A 199 -20.09 -20.14 -8.62
CA ILE A 199 -21.28 -19.32 -8.35
C ILE A 199 -20.89 -17.84 -8.23
N MET A 200 -19.67 -17.55 -7.77
CA MET A 200 -19.15 -16.20 -7.58
C MET A 200 -18.54 -15.67 -8.88
N GLY A 201 -19.38 -15.37 -9.87
CA GLY A 201 -18.96 -14.75 -11.13
C GLY A 201 -18.48 -13.28 -11.01
N GLU A 202 -18.48 -12.73 -9.79
CA GLU A 202 -18.08 -11.35 -9.49
C GLU A 202 -16.90 -11.38 -8.53
N ILE A 203 -15.78 -10.76 -8.94
CA ILE A 203 -14.64 -10.50 -8.07
C ILE A 203 -15.19 -9.62 -6.93
N LEU A 204 -15.05 -10.08 -5.69
CA LEU A 204 -15.40 -9.28 -4.52
C LEU A 204 -14.38 -8.15 -4.43
N GLU A 205 -14.86 -6.92 -4.53
CA GLU A 205 -14.04 -5.71 -4.49
C GLU A 205 -14.59 -4.79 -3.41
N PHE A 206 -13.72 -4.30 -2.54
CA PHE A 206 -14.07 -3.31 -1.52
C PHE A 206 -13.43 -1.97 -1.87
N GLU A 207 -14.25 -0.95 -2.08
CA GLU A 207 -13.78 0.41 -2.28
C GLU A 207 -13.87 1.21 -0.99
N TYR A 208 -12.80 1.94 -0.69
CA TYR A 208 -12.73 2.85 0.45
C TYR A 208 -12.34 4.24 -0.03
N LYS A 209 -12.90 5.26 0.61
CA LYS A 209 -12.46 6.64 0.46
C LYS A 209 -11.54 7.00 1.63
N ILE A 210 -10.36 7.54 1.33
CA ILE A 210 -9.37 7.98 2.31
C ILE A 210 -9.23 9.49 2.20
N THR A 211 -9.64 10.22 3.23
CA THR A 211 -9.59 11.69 3.24
C THR A 211 -9.04 12.26 4.54
N GLY A 212 -8.62 13.52 4.53
CA GLY A 212 -8.19 14.23 5.74
C GLY A 212 -6.69 14.11 6.02
N PRO A 213 -6.22 14.51 7.21
CA PRO A 213 -4.80 14.66 7.51
C PRO A 213 -4.00 13.37 7.41
N TRP A 214 -2.70 13.45 7.07
CA TRP A 214 -1.82 12.28 6.96
C TRP A 214 -1.72 11.48 8.27
N ASP A 215 -1.66 12.19 9.39
CA ASP A 215 -1.51 11.58 10.71
C ASP A 215 -2.80 10.93 11.23
N ASP A 216 -3.97 11.40 10.79
CA ASP A 216 -5.28 10.90 11.21
C ASP A 216 -6.31 10.91 10.05
N PRO A 217 -6.15 10.01 9.05
CA PRO A 217 -7.04 9.93 7.92
C PRO A 217 -8.40 9.32 8.30
N ILE A 218 -9.44 9.84 7.68
CA ILE A 218 -10.80 9.30 7.70
C ILE A 218 -10.92 8.28 6.57
N ILE A 219 -11.39 7.08 6.91
CA ILE A 219 -11.57 5.97 5.98
C ILE A 219 -13.04 5.56 6.01
N GLU A 220 -13.70 5.64 4.85
CA GLU A 220 -15.14 5.33 4.65
C GLU A 220 -15.34 4.25 3.59
#